data_AF-A0A2M7E520-F1
#
_entry.id   AF-A0A2M7E520-F1
#
_cell.length_a   1.000
_cell.length_b   1.000
_cell.length_c   1.000
_cell.angle_alpha   90.00
_cell.angle_beta   90.00
_cell.angle_gamma   90.00
#
_symmetry.space_group_name_H-M   'P 1'
#
loop_
_entity.id
_entity.type
_entity.pdbx_description
1 polymer ?
#
loop_
_entity_poly.entity_id
_entity_poly.type
_entity_poly.pdbx_seq_one_letter_code
_entity_poly.pdbx_strand_id
1 'polypeptide(L)'
;GMACDFSISQDLARFGQAGPKHGSAPIGGSTDFLPLYVGIENAMYSCTVCDPWSAHEAYRMGLLTEVVPALKVDGKYVANPLVVVDKWVDAQGRIVYGRSKTGEDLAKGKELMKSGVVDLTALDEAVEKCCTKLLYTMPNCLSKTINTLRVHKLVFWDMNKESHRDWLALNMATEGKAGFRAFNDGPKDNREVNFIKIRQLLAQGHEWNDELIEVTSPNYQKVQ
;
A
#
# COMPACT_ATOMS: atom_id res chain seq x y z
N GLY A 1 0.79 -7.76 6.41
CA GLY A 1 0.71 -7.75 4.92
C GLY A 1 2.02 -8.21 4.33
N MET A 2 1.98 -9.22 3.46
CA MET A 2 3.08 -9.85 2.70
C MET A 2 4.30 -10.41 3.47
N ALA A 3 4.92 -9.65 4.36
CA ALA A 3 6.02 -10.12 5.22
C ALA A 3 5.54 -11.06 6.34
N CYS A 4 4.33 -10.84 6.86
CA CYS A 4 3.67 -11.73 7.82
C CYS A 4 2.88 -12.84 7.10
N ASP A 5 2.51 -13.91 7.82
CA ASP A 5 1.67 -14.99 7.28
C ASP A 5 0.18 -14.65 7.29
N PHE A 6 -0.26 -13.88 8.29
CA PHE A 6 -1.64 -13.42 8.44
C PHE A 6 -1.68 -11.89 8.44
N SER A 7 -2.78 -11.32 7.93
CA SER A 7 -2.95 -9.87 7.87
C SER A 7 -4.37 -9.48 8.22
N ILE A 8 -4.57 -9.00 9.45
CA ILE A 8 -5.85 -8.46 9.91
C ILE A 8 -5.75 -6.93 9.83
N SER A 9 -6.79 -6.27 9.35
CA SER A 9 -6.79 -4.82 9.21
C SER A 9 -8.07 -4.19 9.73
N GLN A 10 -7.94 -2.93 10.14
CA GLN A 10 -9.10 -2.06 10.29
C GLN A 10 -9.52 -1.47 8.93
N ASP A 11 -10.81 -1.19 8.77
CA ASP A 11 -11.42 -0.90 7.47
C ASP A 11 -11.12 0.48 6.85
N LEU A 12 -10.63 1.43 7.64
CA LEU A 12 -10.14 2.75 7.24
C LEU A 12 -8.72 2.70 6.67
N ALA A 13 -8.01 1.58 6.80
CA ALA A 13 -6.65 1.43 6.28
C ALA A 13 -6.63 1.50 4.75
N ARG A 14 -5.51 2.03 4.22
CA ARG A 14 -5.24 2.12 2.78
C ARG A 14 -4.00 1.31 2.46
N PHE A 15 -4.05 0.55 1.37
CA PHE A 15 -3.02 -0.38 0.93
C PHE A 15 -2.55 0.00 -0.46
N GLY A 16 -1.25 0.21 -0.66
CA GLY A 16 -0.70 0.51 -1.97
C GLY A 16 0.81 0.52 -1.94
N GLN A 17 1.43 0.44 -3.12
CA GLN A 17 2.85 0.70 -3.26
C GLN A 17 3.07 2.19 -3.49
N ALA A 18 4.22 2.70 -3.05
CA ALA A 18 4.59 4.09 -3.25
C ALA A 18 5.92 4.23 -4.04
N GLY A 19 6.58 3.11 -4.31
CA GLY A 19 7.97 3.06 -4.78
C GLY A 19 8.21 3.91 -6.03
N PRO A 20 7.69 3.53 -7.21
CA PRO A 20 8.02 4.20 -8.46
C PRO A 20 7.69 5.68 -8.48
N LYS A 21 6.68 6.07 -7.71
CA LYS A 21 6.26 7.46 -7.54
C LYS A 21 7.27 8.31 -6.77
N HIS A 22 8.05 7.70 -5.88
CA HIS A 22 8.99 8.40 -5.00
C HIS A 22 10.44 7.94 -5.19
N GLY A 23 10.79 7.40 -6.36
CA GLY A 23 12.17 7.03 -6.67
C GLY A 23 12.62 5.72 -6.02
N SER A 24 11.70 4.80 -5.78
CA SER A 24 12.01 3.45 -5.32
C SER A 24 11.29 2.39 -6.17
N ALA A 25 11.54 1.12 -5.89
CA ALA A 25 10.83 -0.01 -6.45
C ALA A 25 10.25 -0.82 -5.27
N PRO A 26 9.05 -1.42 -5.42
CA PRO A 26 8.39 -2.12 -4.33
C PRO A 26 8.94 -3.54 -4.16
N ILE A 27 10.26 -3.63 -4.01
CA ILE A 27 11.04 -4.87 -3.87
C ILE A 27 11.06 -5.37 -2.42
N GLY A 28 11.67 -6.53 -2.19
CA GLY A 28 11.74 -7.12 -0.85
C GLY A 28 10.38 -7.63 -0.37
N GLY A 29 9.53 -8.06 -1.31
CA GLY A 29 8.28 -8.75 -1.00
C GLY A 29 7.08 -8.35 -1.85
N SER A 30 6.92 -7.10 -2.30
CA SER A 30 5.74 -6.75 -3.10
C SER A 30 5.85 -7.26 -4.54
N THR A 31 6.96 -7.00 -5.24
CA THR A 31 7.20 -7.58 -6.58
C THR A 31 7.28 -9.10 -6.56
N ASP A 32 7.69 -9.68 -5.43
CA ASP A 32 7.86 -11.13 -5.28
C ASP A 32 6.55 -11.85 -4.94
N PHE A 33 5.79 -11.33 -3.97
CA PHE A 33 4.67 -12.06 -3.36
C PHE A 33 3.31 -11.48 -3.70
N LEU A 34 3.19 -10.18 -4.00
CA LEU A 34 1.88 -9.57 -4.31
C LEU A 34 1.14 -10.32 -5.43
N PRO A 35 1.78 -10.79 -6.52
CA PRO A 35 1.11 -11.59 -7.54
C PRO A 35 0.45 -12.86 -7.00
N LEU A 36 1.00 -13.48 -5.95
CA LEU A 36 0.43 -14.68 -5.31
C LEU A 36 -0.85 -14.39 -4.53
N TYR A 37 -1.04 -13.14 -4.06
CA TYR A 37 -2.24 -12.75 -3.34
C TYR A 37 -3.33 -12.28 -4.29
N VAL A 38 -3.01 -11.32 -5.16
CA VAL A 38 -4.03 -10.54 -5.90
C VAL A 38 -4.08 -10.86 -7.39
N GLY A 39 -3.21 -11.76 -7.87
CA GLY A 39 -3.00 -12.03 -9.29
C GLY A 39 -2.05 -11.03 -9.95
N ILE A 40 -1.42 -11.46 -11.06
CA ILE A 40 -0.35 -10.70 -11.73
C ILE A 40 -0.82 -9.33 -12.24
N GLU A 41 -2.03 -9.22 -12.76
CA GLU A 41 -2.54 -7.96 -13.33
C GLU A 41 -2.77 -6.88 -12.25
N ASN A 42 -3.40 -7.25 -11.14
CA ASN A 42 -3.58 -6.33 -10.01
C ASN A 42 -2.23 -5.96 -9.37
N ALA A 43 -1.30 -6.92 -9.31
CA ALA A 43 0.04 -6.65 -8.80
C ALA A 43 0.80 -5.67 -9.70
N MET A 44 0.73 -5.82 -11.03
CA MET A 44 1.33 -4.88 -11.98
C MET A 44 0.74 -3.49 -11.83
N TYR A 45 -0.59 -3.37 -11.76
CA TYR A 45 -1.24 -2.08 -11.55
C TYR A 45 -0.80 -1.42 -10.23
N SER A 46 -0.85 -2.16 -9.11
CA SER A 46 -0.45 -1.65 -7.79
C SER A 46 1.01 -1.21 -7.75
N CYS A 47 1.92 -2.07 -8.23
CA CYS A 47 3.36 -1.86 -8.13
C CYS A 47 3.87 -0.80 -9.10
N THR A 48 3.13 -0.43 -10.15
CA THR A 48 3.56 0.57 -11.14
C THR A 48 2.82 1.89 -11.00
N VAL A 49 1.49 1.86 -10.88
CA VAL A 49 0.65 3.07 -10.82
C VAL A 49 0.61 3.66 -9.41
N CYS A 50 0.88 2.85 -8.37
CA CYS A 50 0.91 3.28 -6.97
C CYS A 50 -0.45 3.78 -6.43
N ASP A 51 -1.55 3.39 -7.08
CA ASP A 51 -2.89 3.71 -6.61
C ASP A 51 -3.24 2.86 -5.37
N PRO A 52 -3.76 3.49 -4.30
CA PRO A 52 -4.11 2.78 -3.10
C PRO A 52 -5.49 2.14 -3.18
N TRP A 53 -5.59 0.93 -2.66
CA TRP A 53 -6.81 0.20 -2.35
C TRP A 53 -7.30 0.51 -0.95
N SER A 54 -8.61 0.42 -0.74
CA SER A 54 -9.15 0.34 0.62
C SER A 54 -8.87 -1.04 1.24
N ALA A 55 -9.01 -1.15 2.55
CA ALA A 55 -8.98 -2.44 3.24
C ALA A 55 -10.01 -3.44 2.65
N HIS A 56 -11.23 -2.99 2.33
CA HIS A 56 -12.26 -3.84 1.74
C HIS A 56 -11.89 -4.36 0.35
N GLU A 57 -11.28 -3.52 -0.49
CA GLU A 57 -10.79 -3.93 -1.80
C GLU A 57 -9.61 -4.91 -1.66
N ALA A 58 -8.63 -4.59 -0.81
CA ALA A 58 -7.50 -5.46 -0.52
C ALA A 58 -7.95 -6.83 0.01
N TYR A 59 -8.95 -6.87 0.89
CA TYR A 59 -9.55 -8.10 1.40
C TYR A 59 -10.21 -8.92 0.31
N ARG A 60 -11.04 -8.29 -0.53
CA ARG A 60 -11.69 -8.95 -1.68
C ARG A 60 -10.67 -9.55 -2.66
N MET A 61 -9.51 -8.92 -2.82
CA MET A 61 -8.42 -9.41 -3.66
C MET A 61 -7.56 -10.49 -2.99
N GLY A 62 -7.81 -10.83 -1.72
CA GLY A 62 -7.06 -11.87 -0.99
C GLY A 62 -5.78 -11.38 -0.28
N LEU A 63 -5.51 -10.08 -0.26
CA LEU A 63 -4.33 -9.51 0.43
C LEU A 63 -4.47 -9.54 1.96
N LEU A 64 -5.69 -9.56 2.47
CA LEU A 64 -6.01 -9.54 3.90
C LEU A 64 -6.76 -10.81 4.31
N THR A 65 -6.54 -11.22 5.55
CA THR A 65 -7.20 -12.37 6.20
C THR A 65 -8.54 -11.98 6.81
N GLU A 66 -8.65 -10.77 7.38
CA GLU A 66 -9.87 -10.25 8.01
C GLU A 66 -9.83 -8.72 8.02
N VAL A 67 -11.02 -8.10 7.95
CA VAL A 67 -11.21 -6.65 8.06
C VAL A 67 -12.28 -6.35 9.10
N VAL A 68 -12.01 -5.41 10.00
CA VAL A 68 -12.92 -4.98 11.06
C VAL A 68 -13.15 -3.46 11.03
N PRO A 69 -14.31 -2.95 11.50
CA PRO A 69 -14.53 -1.52 11.54
C PRO A 69 -13.64 -0.84 12.59
N ALA A 70 -13.19 0.38 12.29
CA ALA A 70 -12.50 1.22 13.28
C ALA A 70 -13.15 2.58 13.52
N LEU A 71 -14.15 3.00 12.74
CA LEU A 71 -14.85 4.25 13.00
C LEU A 71 -15.99 4.02 14.00
N LYS A 72 -16.01 4.76 15.11
CA LYS A 72 -17.18 4.89 15.97
C LYS A 72 -17.88 6.22 15.78
N VAL A 73 -19.19 6.18 15.54
CA VAL A 73 -20.09 7.35 15.54
C VAL A 73 -21.18 7.06 16.56
N ASP A 74 -21.41 7.99 17.50
CA ASP A 74 -22.37 7.84 18.59
C ASP A 74 -22.22 6.52 19.37
N GLY A 75 -20.97 6.11 19.61
CA GLY A 75 -20.61 4.90 20.34
C GLY A 75 -20.76 3.58 19.56
N LYS A 76 -21.19 3.62 18.30
CA LYS A 76 -21.38 2.42 17.46
C LYS A 76 -20.35 2.37 16.34
N TYR A 77 -19.86 1.17 16.06
CA TYR A 77 -18.99 0.96 14.89
C TYR A 77 -19.77 1.18 13.59
N VAL A 78 -19.16 1.92 12.69
CA VAL A 78 -19.64 2.20 11.34
C VAL A 78 -18.58 1.76 10.36
N ALA A 79 -19.00 1.06 9.30
CA ALA A 79 -18.10 0.68 8.22
C ALA A 79 -17.53 1.92 7.51
N ASN A 80 -16.33 1.79 6.95
CA ASN A 80 -15.60 2.88 6.30
C ASN A 80 -16.51 3.72 5.38
N PRO A 81 -16.82 4.97 5.75
CA PRO A 81 -17.85 5.75 5.06
C PRO A 81 -17.36 6.29 3.72
N LEU A 82 -16.06 6.19 3.44
CA LEU A 82 -15.40 6.70 2.23
C LEU A 82 -15.44 5.71 1.05
N VAL A 83 -15.90 4.49 1.27
CA VAL A 83 -15.89 3.41 0.27
C VAL A 83 -17.26 2.74 0.17
N VAL A 84 -17.52 2.10 -0.96
CA VAL A 84 -18.77 1.36 -1.20
C VAL A 84 -18.71 0.03 -0.46
N VAL A 85 -19.63 -0.20 0.47
CA VAL A 85 -19.69 -1.43 1.31
C VAL A 85 -21.06 -2.11 1.27
N ASP A 86 -22.04 -1.48 0.64
CA ASP A 86 -23.44 -1.89 0.54
C ASP A 86 -23.80 -2.44 -0.85
N LYS A 87 -22.88 -2.34 -1.82
CA LYS A 87 -23.11 -2.74 -3.21
C LYS A 87 -21.89 -3.43 -3.81
N TRP A 88 -22.12 -4.56 -4.48
CA TRP A 88 -21.07 -5.34 -5.15
C TRP A 88 -20.77 -4.87 -6.56
N VAL A 89 -21.81 -4.69 -7.37
CA VAL A 89 -21.70 -4.47 -8.81
C VAL A 89 -22.55 -3.26 -9.20
N ASP A 90 -22.02 -2.39 -10.06
CA ASP A 90 -22.77 -1.25 -10.60
C ASP A 90 -23.67 -1.61 -11.79
N ALA A 91 -24.36 -0.61 -12.34
CA ALA A 91 -25.28 -0.80 -13.46
C ALA A 91 -24.58 -1.26 -14.75
N GLN A 92 -23.25 -1.12 -14.82
CA GLN A 92 -22.43 -1.52 -15.96
C GLN A 92 -21.75 -2.88 -15.73
N GLY A 93 -22.04 -3.59 -14.64
CA GLY A 93 -21.44 -4.89 -14.35
C GLY A 93 -20.05 -4.81 -13.72
N ARG A 94 -19.58 -3.62 -13.30
CA ARG A 94 -18.25 -3.46 -12.70
C ARG A 94 -18.30 -3.69 -11.20
N ILE A 95 -17.29 -4.35 -10.64
CA ILE A 95 -17.18 -4.54 -9.18
C ILE A 95 -16.82 -3.21 -8.52
N VAL A 96 -17.71 -2.74 -7.63
CA VAL A 96 -17.57 -1.48 -6.89
C VAL A 96 -17.35 -1.66 -5.40
N TYR A 97 -17.59 -2.86 -4.83
CA TYR A 97 -17.33 -3.11 -3.41
C TYR A 97 -15.87 -2.85 -3.04
N GLY A 98 -15.68 -2.00 -2.03
CA GLY A 98 -14.39 -1.53 -1.56
C GLY A 98 -13.78 -0.38 -2.38
N ARG A 99 -14.38 0.03 -3.49
CA ARG A 99 -13.91 1.21 -4.24
C ARG A 99 -14.26 2.50 -3.49
N SER A 100 -13.42 3.52 -3.63
CA SER A 100 -13.72 4.85 -3.10
C SER A 100 -15.01 5.39 -3.69
N LYS A 101 -15.83 5.97 -2.83
CA LYS A 101 -16.96 6.80 -3.27
C LYS A 101 -16.42 8.03 -4.01
N THR A 102 -17.27 8.63 -4.84
CA THR A 102 -16.94 9.84 -5.61
C THR A 102 -18.04 10.89 -5.43
N GLY A 103 -17.77 12.13 -5.82
CA GLY A 103 -18.76 13.22 -5.79
C GLY A 103 -19.37 13.47 -4.40
N GLU A 104 -20.69 13.62 -4.36
CA GLU A 104 -21.45 13.95 -3.14
C GLU A 104 -21.36 12.85 -2.07
N ASP A 105 -21.34 11.59 -2.48
CA ASP A 105 -21.25 10.45 -1.55
C ASP A 105 -19.91 10.43 -0.80
N LEU A 106 -18.83 10.82 -1.49
CA LEU A 106 -17.52 11.01 -0.85
C LEU A 106 -17.52 12.20 0.12
N ALA A 107 -18.19 13.30 -0.24
CA ALA A 107 -18.29 14.47 0.63
C ALA A 107 -19.06 14.12 1.93
N LYS A 108 -20.20 13.44 1.82
CA LYS A 108 -20.97 12.93 2.97
C LYS A 108 -20.14 11.95 3.81
N GLY A 109 -19.41 11.05 3.16
CA GLY A 109 -18.53 10.12 3.85
C GLY A 109 -17.42 10.83 4.64
N LYS A 110 -16.85 11.89 4.10
CA LYS A 110 -15.85 12.73 4.80
C LYS A 110 -16.44 13.45 6.00
N GLU A 111 -17.66 13.97 5.91
CA GLU A 111 -18.32 14.59 7.06
C GLU A 111 -18.61 13.58 8.17
N LEU A 112 -19.10 12.38 7.82
CA LEU A 112 -19.31 11.31 8.79
C LEU A 112 -18.00 10.82 9.41
N MET A 113 -16.92 10.75 8.62
CA MET A 113 -15.59 10.42 9.12
C MET A 113 -15.10 11.45 10.16
N LYS A 114 -15.39 12.74 9.96
CA LYS A 114 -15.01 13.81 10.91
C LYS A 114 -15.83 13.79 12.20
N SER A 115 -17.08 13.32 12.15
CA SER A 115 -17.94 13.24 13.34
C SER A 115 -17.63 12.04 14.23
N GLY A 116 -16.90 11.05 13.72
CA GLY A 116 -16.53 9.86 14.46
C GLY A 116 -15.15 9.90 15.10
N VAL A 117 -14.87 8.89 15.91
CA VAL A 117 -13.56 8.65 16.54
C VAL A 117 -13.04 7.30 16.08
N VAL A 118 -11.74 7.20 15.82
CA VAL A 118 -11.09 5.93 15.51
C VAL A 118 -10.90 5.12 16.80
N ASP A 119 -11.48 3.93 16.85
CA ASP A 119 -11.35 2.95 17.94
C ASP A 119 -10.83 1.64 17.36
N LEU A 120 -9.69 1.18 17.86
CA LEU A 120 -9.01 -0.04 17.39
C LEU A 120 -9.33 -1.27 18.25
N THR A 121 -10.20 -1.16 19.24
CA THR A 121 -10.57 -2.28 20.12
C THR A 121 -11.03 -3.50 19.31
N ALA A 122 -11.83 -3.29 18.25
CA ALA A 122 -12.27 -4.38 17.38
C ALA A 122 -11.11 -5.06 16.62
N LEU A 123 -10.04 -4.31 16.32
CA LEU A 123 -8.82 -4.84 15.69
C LEU A 123 -8.05 -5.71 16.69
N ASP A 124 -7.85 -5.22 17.92
CA ASP A 124 -7.19 -5.99 18.97
C ASP A 124 -7.95 -7.28 19.26
N GLU A 125 -9.28 -7.23 19.39
CA GLU A 125 -10.13 -8.41 19.57
C GLU A 125 -10.01 -9.41 18.40
N ALA A 126 -9.94 -8.93 17.16
CA ALA A 126 -9.76 -9.79 15.99
C ALA A 126 -8.39 -10.48 15.97
N VAL A 127 -7.33 -9.74 16.34
CA VAL A 127 -5.98 -10.31 16.48
C VAL A 127 -5.96 -11.37 17.59
N GLU A 128 -6.49 -11.07 18.78
CA GLU A 128 -6.57 -12.02 19.89
C GLU A 128 -7.37 -13.26 19.53
N LYS A 129 -8.48 -13.11 18.81
CA LYS A 129 -9.27 -14.23 18.31
C LYS A 129 -8.47 -15.10 17.34
N CYS A 130 -7.66 -14.50 16.46
CA CYS A 130 -6.79 -15.25 15.55
C CYS A 130 -5.68 -15.99 16.30
N CYS A 131 -4.99 -15.31 17.22
CA CYS A 131 -3.98 -15.92 18.10
C CYS A 131 -4.57 -17.09 18.90
N THR A 132 -5.76 -16.91 19.46
CA THR A 132 -6.49 -17.95 20.18
C THR A 132 -6.76 -19.15 19.28
N LYS A 133 -7.26 -18.96 18.06
CA LYS A 133 -7.45 -20.06 17.11
C LYS A 133 -6.16 -20.85 16.86
N LEU A 134 -5.01 -20.17 16.72
CA LEU A 134 -3.71 -20.83 16.55
C LEU A 134 -3.27 -21.57 17.82
N LEU A 135 -3.51 -21.00 19.00
CA LEU A 135 -3.21 -21.62 20.29
C LEU A 135 -3.91 -22.98 20.47
N TYR A 136 -5.13 -23.13 19.95
CA TYR A 136 -5.90 -24.38 20.00
C TYR A 136 -5.50 -25.42 18.93
N THR A 137 -4.34 -25.27 18.28
CA THR A 137 -3.81 -26.26 17.32
C THR A 137 -2.62 -27.02 17.90
N MET A 138 -2.32 -28.21 17.35
CA MET A 138 -1.14 -28.99 17.76
C MET A 138 0.15 -28.24 17.34
N PRO A 139 1.02 -27.83 18.27
CA PRO A 139 2.07 -26.85 18.01
C PRO A 139 3.12 -27.31 16.98
N ASN A 140 3.51 -28.58 17.02
CA ASN A 140 4.47 -29.14 16.06
C ASN A 140 3.88 -29.25 14.65
N CYS A 141 2.59 -29.61 14.55
CA CYS A 141 1.89 -29.67 13.28
C CYS A 141 1.68 -28.26 12.71
N LEU A 142 1.32 -27.28 13.54
CA LEU A 142 1.20 -25.89 13.14
C LEU A 142 2.53 -25.33 12.62
N SER A 143 3.61 -25.52 13.39
CA SER A 143 4.95 -25.08 12.99
C SER A 143 5.38 -25.71 11.66
N LYS A 144 5.20 -27.03 11.51
CA LYS A 144 5.49 -27.71 10.23
C LYS A 144 4.67 -27.12 9.09
N THR A 145 3.37 -26.92 9.29
CA THR A 145 2.44 -26.37 8.29
C THR A 145 2.86 -24.97 7.84
N ILE A 146 3.10 -24.05 8.78
CA ILE A 146 3.55 -22.69 8.49
C ILE A 146 4.87 -22.72 7.72
N ASN A 147 5.85 -23.49 8.18
CA ASN A 147 7.16 -23.57 7.53
C ASN A 147 7.07 -24.12 6.11
N THR A 148 6.21 -25.11 5.85
CA THR A 148 6.02 -25.64 4.48
C THR A 148 5.27 -24.66 3.56
N LEU A 149 4.32 -23.89 4.08
CA LEU A 149 3.63 -22.85 3.30
C LEU A 149 4.56 -21.68 2.96
N ARG A 150 5.46 -21.30 3.88
CA ARG A 150 6.42 -20.20 3.69
C ARG A 150 7.43 -20.45 2.58
N VAL A 151 7.68 -21.70 2.19
CA VAL A 151 8.63 -22.04 1.11
C VAL A 151 8.33 -21.26 -0.16
N HIS A 152 7.06 -21.04 -0.51
CA HIS A 152 6.69 -20.28 -1.70
C HIS A 152 7.20 -18.83 -1.68
N LYS A 153 7.25 -18.19 -0.50
CA LYS A 153 7.84 -16.86 -0.33
C LYS A 153 9.37 -16.93 -0.27
N LEU A 154 9.90 -17.92 0.45
CA LEU A 154 11.35 -18.06 0.62
C LEU A 154 12.07 -18.28 -0.72
N VAL A 155 11.46 -19.02 -1.66
CA VAL A 155 12.03 -19.20 -3.01
C VAL A 155 12.35 -17.86 -3.66
N PHE A 156 11.39 -16.95 -3.77
CA PHE A 156 11.64 -15.64 -4.39
C PHE A 156 12.53 -14.75 -3.51
N TRP A 157 12.35 -14.78 -2.19
CA TRP A 157 13.19 -14.02 -1.28
C TRP A 157 14.66 -14.38 -1.43
N ASP A 158 15.00 -15.67 -1.36
CA ASP A 158 16.38 -16.12 -1.44
C ASP A 158 16.99 -15.90 -2.82
N MET A 159 16.17 -15.99 -3.89
CA MET A 159 16.61 -15.66 -5.24
C MET A 159 16.94 -14.16 -5.42
N ASN A 160 16.17 -13.26 -4.79
CA ASN A 160 16.20 -11.85 -5.14
C ASN A 160 16.82 -10.93 -4.06
N LYS A 161 16.92 -11.35 -2.80
CA LYS A 161 17.33 -10.49 -1.67
C LYS A 161 18.69 -9.79 -1.87
N GLU A 162 19.66 -10.46 -2.47
CA GLU A 162 21.00 -9.89 -2.71
C GLU A 162 20.92 -8.79 -3.77
N SER A 163 20.26 -9.06 -4.90
CA SER A 163 20.04 -8.06 -5.95
C SER A 163 19.23 -6.87 -5.44
N HIS A 164 18.20 -7.12 -4.64
CA HIS A 164 17.40 -6.07 -4.02
C HIS A 164 18.23 -5.17 -3.09
N ARG A 165 19.09 -5.77 -2.25
CA ARG A 165 19.99 -5.03 -1.36
C ARG A 165 20.93 -4.14 -2.17
N ASP A 166 21.57 -4.69 -3.19
CA ASP A 166 22.58 -3.99 -3.97
C ASP A 166 21.95 -2.86 -4.80
N TRP A 167 20.80 -3.12 -5.43
CA TRP A 167 20.04 -2.08 -6.12
C TRP A 167 19.62 -0.96 -5.16
N LEU A 168 19.14 -1.29 -3.96
CA LEU A 168 18.72 -0.27 -2.99
C LEU A 168 19.88 0.64 -2.59
N ALA A 169 21.08 0.08 -2.38
CA ALA A 169 22.27 0.86 -2.08
C ALA A 169 22.64 1.83 -3.22
N LEU A 170 22.59 1.36 -4.46
CA LEU A 170 22.93 2.17 -5.64
C LEU A 170 21.87 3.23 -5.96
N ASN A 171 20.59 2.89 -5.81
CA ASN A 171 19.48 3.79 -6.11
C ASN A 171 19.49 5.04 -5.21
N MET A 172 20.06 4.96 -4.00
CA MET A 172 20.20 6.12 -3.12
C MET A 172 21.16 7.20 -3.64
N ALA A 173 21.91 6.93 -4.72
CA ALA A 173 22.71 7.92 -5.42
C ALA A 173 21.95 8.60 -6.59
N THR A 174 20.79 8.07 -7.01
CA THR A 174 20.09 8.49 -8.24
C THR A 174 18.61 8.79 -7.97
N GLU A 175 17.67 8.00 -8.50
CA GLU A 175 16.23 8.24 -8.41
C GLU A 175 15.75 8.30 -6.96
N GLY A 176 16.29 7.45 -6.08
CA GLY A 176 15.96 7.47 -4.66
C GLY A 176 16.39 8.77 -3.97
N LYS A 177 17.56 9.32 -4.32
CA LYS A 177 18.03 10.61 -3.79
C LYS A 177 17.08 11.74 -4.13
N ALA A 178 16.60 11.77 -5.38
CA ALA A 178 15.69 12.82 -5.85
C ALA A 178 14.28 12.63 -5.28
N GLY A 179 13.73 11.43 -5.43
CA GLY A 179 12.35 11.12 -5.08
C GLY A 179 12.08 11.18 -3.58
N PHE A 180 12.97 10.64 -2.73
CA PHE A 180 12.76 10.65 -1.27
C PHE A 180 12.85 12.06 -0.69
N ARG A 181 13.76 12.90 -1.18
CA ARG A 181 13.87 14.29 -0.75
C ARG A 181 12.65 15.12 -1.16
N ALA A 182 12.17 14.94 -2.39
CA ALA A 182 10.93 15.58 -2.83
C ALA A 182 9.73 15.11 -2.00
N PHE A 183 9.65 13.81 -1.68
CA PHE A 183 8.57 13.25 -0.89
C PHE A 183 8.57 13.74 0.57
N ASN A 184 9.74 13.77 1.20
CA ASN A 184 9.88 14.08 2.61
C ASN A 184 9.85 15.59 2.87
N ASP A 185 10.63 16.35 2.09
CA ASP A 185 10.89 17.77 2.34
C ASP A 185 10.01 18.68 1.47
N GLY A 186 9.30 18.11 0.49
CA GLY A 186 8.40 18.83 -0.41
C GLY A 186 7.25 19.53 0.30
N PRO A 187 6.79 20.66 -0.26
CA PRO A 187 5.62 21.36 0.25
C PRO A 187 4.40 20.42 0.27
N LYS A 188 3.43 20.69 1.15
CA LYS A 188 2.30 19.76 1.41
C LYS A 188 1.48 19.44 0.17
N ASP A 189 1.41 20.37 -0.76
CA ASP A 189 0.67 20.30 -2.02
C ASP A 189 1.50 19.73 -3.18
N ASN A 190 2.83 19.62 -3.06
CA ASN A 190 3.68 19.05 -4.09
C ASN A 190 4.87 18.28 -3.50
N ARG A 191 4.77 16.95 -3.50
CA ARG A 191 5.76 16.02 -2.94
C ARG A 191 6.37 15.08 -3.98
N GLU A 192 6.34 15.52 -5.23
CA GLU A 192 6.75 14.72 -6.38
C GLU A 192 7.76 15.49 -7.21
N VAL A 193 8.77 14.77 -7.71
CA VAL A 193 9.69 15.34 -8.70
C VAL A 193 8.96 15.57 -10.02
N ASN A 194 9.48 16.47 -10.84
CA ASN A 194 8.98 16.63 -12.20
C ASN A 194 9.44 15.47 -13.09
N PHE A 195 8.64 14.39 -13.12
CA PHE A 195 8.97 13.16 -13.85
C PHE A 195 9.24 13.37 -15.34
N ILE A 196 8.52 14.29 -15.98
CA ILE A 196 8.69 14.59 -17.41
C ILE A 196 10.04 15.27 -17.64
N LYS A 197 10.36 16.28 -16.82
CA LYS A 197 11.60 17.04 -16.92
C LYS A 197 12.83 16.16 -16.65
N ILE A 198 12.78 15.27 -15.65
CA ILE A 198 13.84 14.29 -15.40
C ILE A 198 14.12 13.47 -16.66
N ARG A 199 13.08 12.86 -17.25
CA ARG A 199 13.23 12.02 -18.46
C ARG A 199 13.81 12.81 -19.64
N GLN A 200 13.40 14.07 -19.83
CA GLN A 200 13.93 14.93 -20.88
C GLN A 200 15.41 15.25 -20.69
N LEU A 201 15.84 15.59 -19.47
CA LEU A 201 17.24 15.93 -19.18
C LEU A 201 18.15 14.70 -19.29
N LEU A 202 17.71 13.54 -18.79
CA LEU A 202 18.43 12.27 -18.95
C LEU A 202 18.58 11.89 -20.43
N ALA A 203 17.53 12.06 -21.24
CA ALA A 203 17.60 11.82 -22.68
C ALA A 203 18.56 12.76 -23.42
N GLN A 204 18.87 13.92 -22.83
CA GLN A 204 19.88 14.87 -23.32
C GLN A 204 21.30 14.56 -22.79
N GLY A 205 21.47 13.50 -22.00
CA GLY A 205 22.76 13.08 -21.45
C GLY A 205 23.17 13.77 -20.14
N HIS A 206 22.24 14.43 -19.43
CA HIS A 206 22.54 14.96 -18.10
C HIS A 206 22.78 13.83 -17.11
N GLU A 207 23.74 14.01 -16.21
CA GLU A 207 24.08 13.04 -15.16
C GLU A 207 23.16 13.17 -13.94
N TRP A 208 23.10 12.12 -13.13
CA TRP A 208 22.50 12.17 -11.80
C TRP A 208 23.40 12.93 -10.82
N ASN A 209 23.29 14.26 -10.82
CA ASN A 209 24.02 15.17 -9.92
C ASN A 209 23.06 16.09 -9.15
N ASP A 210 23.62 16.95 -8.30
CA ASP A 210 22.80 17.87 -7.49
C ASP A 210 22.04 18.90 -8.35
N GLU A 211 22.60 19.33 -9.47
CA GLU A 211 21.93 20.26 -10.40
C GLU A 211 20.66 19.64 -11.00
N LEU A 212 20.71 18.39 -11.47
CA LEU A 212 19.53 17.66 -11.95
C LEU A 212 18.45 17.57 -10.87
N ILE A 213 18.84 17.32 -9.61
CA ILE A 213 17.91 17.22 -8.50
C ILE A 213 17.27 18.57 -8.21
N GLU A 214 18.05 19.65 -8.15
CA GLU A 214 17.55 20.99 -7.87
C GLU A 214 16.53 21.46 -8.91
N VAL A 215 16.81 21.28 -10.20
CA VAL A 215 15.91 21.75 -11.27
C VAL A 215 14.61 20.94 -11.37
N THR A 216 14.58 19.72 -10.84
CA THR A 216 13.42 18.82 -10.94
C THR A 216 12.66 18.61 -9.63
N SER A 217 13.26 18.99 -8.50
CA SER A 217 12.65 18.85 -7.18
C SER A 217 11.73 20.04 -6.86
N PRO A 218 10.55 19.79 -6.27
CA PRO A 218 9.64 20.85 -5.86
C PRO A 218 10.23 21.74 -4.76
N ASN A 219 11.24 21.28 -4.03
CA ASN A 219 11.87 22.03 -2.93
C ASN A 219 12.56 23.32 -3.39
N TYR A 220 12.99 23.36 -4.65
CA TYR A 220 13.77 24.47 -5.21
C TYR A 220 12.96 25.28 -6.23
N GLN A 221 11.75 24.81 -6.57
CA GLN A 221 10.84 25.58 -7.40
C GLN A 221 10.12 26.56 -6.50
N LYS A 222 10.36 27.86 -6.72
CA LYS A 222 9.64 28.92 -6.01
C LYS A 222 8.15 28.72 -6.24
N VAL A 223 7.38 28.60 -5.16
CA VAL A 223 5.93 28.69 -5.21
C VAL A 223 5.60 30.05 -5.83
N GLN A 224 5.07 30.03 -7.04
CA GLN A 224 4.60 31.23 -7.74
C GLN A 224 3.21 31.61 -7.23
#